data_AF-A0A820N1H7-F1
#
_entry.id   AF-A0A820N1H7-F1
#
_cell.length_a   1.000
_cell.length_b   1.000
_cell.length_c   1.000
_cell.angle_alpha   90.00
_cell.angle_beta   90.00
_cell.angle_gamma   90.00
#
_symmetry.space_group_name_H-M   'P 1'
#
loop_
_entity.id
_entity.type
_entity.pdbx_description
1 polymer ?
#
loop_
_entity_poly.entity_id
_entity_poly.type
_entity_poly.pdbx_seq_one_letter_code
_entity_poly.pdbx_strand_id
1 'polypeptide(L)'
;YSVNFQLPETQALHLETRLVQLDTAIAMELWQEAFKAVEDIHAFTTISKKTPRPQQLASYYNKVALVFWKAGNYVFHATTVLKLYVLHKEQKKNITHAELSRLSTKALLAILSIPLPTPRTQIDEHLETEETTNEKQKRLTGLLSLQQIPTRASLIRDMIKQGVLNFVYPELKNMYEWLEVEFNPLKLSKKNGRQYTIC
;
A
#
# COMPACT_ATOMS: atom_id res chain seq x y z
N TYR A 1 -19.04 -10.16 36.27
CA TYR A 1 -18.40 -11.01 35.24
C TYR A 1 -17.50 -10.13 34.38
N SER A 2 -16.21 -10.44 34.30
CA SER A 2 -15.25 -9.73 33.42
C SER A 2 -14.85 -10.66 32.27
N VAL A 3 -14.79 -10.12 31.05
CA VAL A 3 -14.37 -10.87 29.85
C VAL A 3 -12.83 -10.99 29.86
N ASN A 4 -12.31 -12.20 29.69
CA ASN A 4 -10.87 -12.43 29.60
C ASN A 4 -10.37 -12.22 28.16
N PHE A 5 -9.64 -11.13 27.93
CA PHE A 5 -9.07 -10.75 26.63
C PHE A 5 -7.85 -11.58 26.19
N GLN A 6 -7.34 -12.47 27.04
CA GLN A 6 -6.26 -13.39 26.68
C GLN A 6 -6.78 -14.69 26.05
N LEU A 7 -8.08 -14.97 26.17
CA LEU A 7 -8.67 -16.16 25.57
C LEU A 7 -8.62 -16.09 24.03
N PRO A 8 -8.10 -17.12 23.34
CA PRO A 8 -8.01 -17.16 21.89
C PRO A 8 -9.31 -16.88 21.15
N GLU A 9 -10.42 -17.42 21.66
CA GLU A 9 -11.75 -17.28 21.08
C GLU A 9 -12.26 -15.85 21.19
N THR A 10 -12.15 -15.25 22.38
CA THR A 10 -12.43 -13.82 22.61
C THR A 10 -11.64 -12.94 21.66
N GLN A 11 -10.35 -13.24 21.46
CA GLN A 11 -9.50 -12.47 20.55
C GLN A 11 -9.92 -12.61 19.09
N ALA A 12 -10.32 -13.81 18.67
CA ALA A 12 -10.79 -14.06 17.32
C ALA A 12 -12.08 -13.26 17.03
N LEU A 13 -13.05 -13.31 17.94
CA LEU A 13 -14.30 -12.54 17.86
C LEU A 13 -14.03 -11.04 17.80
N HIS A 14 -13.13 -10.53 18.64
CA HIS A 14 -12.74 -9.12 18.62
C HIS A 14 -12.10 -8.66 17.31
N LEU A 15 -11.29 -9.51 16.68
CA LEU A 15 -10.68 -9.22 15.39
C LEU A 15 -11.73 -9.27 14.27
N GLU A 16 -12.62 -10.26 14.31
CA GLU A 16 -13.70 -10.42 13.34
C GLU A 16 -14.65 -9.21 13.35
N THR A 17 -15.10 -8.77 14.53
CA THR A 17 -15.95 -7.58 14.65
C THR A 17 -15.28 -6.34 14.05
N ARG A 18 -13.99 -6.13 14.30
CA ARG A 18 -13.25 -4.99 13.75
C ARG A 18 -13.08 -5.08 12.24
N LEU A 19 -12.89 -6.28 11.70
CA LEU A 19 -12.84 -6.48 10.25
C LEU A 19 -14.18 -6.16 9.58
N VAL A 20 -15.30 -6.53 10.22
CA VAL A 20 -16.65 -6.18 9.76
C VAL A 20 -16.90 -4.67 9.86
N GLN A 21 -16.42 -4.01 10.93
CA GLN A 21 -16.49 -2.55 11.07
C GLN A 21 -15.76 -1.85 9.92
N LEU A 22 -14.54 -2.30 9.60
CA LEU A 22 -13.78 -1.79 8.47
C LEU A 22 -14.55 -1.98 7.15
N ASP A 23 -15.14 -3.16 6.93
CA ASP A 23 -15.94 -3.43 5.73
C ASP A 23 -17.15 -2.52 5.60
N THR A 24 -17.87 -2.33 6.70
CA THR A 24 -19.05 -1.48 6.75
C THR A 24 -18.69 -0.02 6.49
N ALA A 25 -17.61 0.47 7.12
CA ALA A 25 -17.13 1.83 6.91
C ALA A 25 -16.68 2.06 5.46
N ILE A 26 -16.00 1.08 4.82
CA ILE A 26 -15.64 1.16 3.41
C ILE A 26 -16.88 1.15 2.51
N ALA A 27 -17.84 0.27 2.77
CA ALA A 27 -19.07 0.16 1.98
C ALA A 27 -19.91 1.44 2.03
N MET A 28 -19.88 2.15 3.16
CA MET A 28 -20.53 3.45 3.35
C MET A 28 -19.66 4.65 2.95
N GLU A 29 -18.46 4.40 2.41
CA GLU A 29 -17.46 5.44 2.06
C GLU A 29 -17.09 6.37 3.24
N LEU A 30 -17.19 5.88 4.48
CA LEU A 30 -16.78 6.59 5.69
C LEU A 30 -15.27 6.44 5.89
N TRP A 31 -14.48 7.11 5.05
CA TRP A 31 -13.02 6.91 4.99
C TRP A 31 -12.28 7.24 6.29
N GLN A 32 -12.76 8.20 7.08
CA GLN A 32 -12.19 8.51 8.40
C GLN A 32 -12.43 7.38 9.41
N GLU A 33 -13.64 6.80 9.41
CA GLU A 33 -13.98 5.67 10.28
C GLU A 33 -13.28 4.38 9.82
N ALA A 34 -13.16 4.18 8.50
CA ALA A 34 -12.37 3.08 7.95
C ALA A 34 -10.90 3.20 8.37
N PHE A 35 -10.35 4.42 8.39
CA PHE A 35 -8.99 4.66 8.87
C PHE A 35 -8.85 4.33 10.36
N LYS A 36 -9.74 4.81 11.23
CA LYS A 36 -9.75 4.46 12.66
C LYS A 36 -9.85 2.95 12.88
N ALA A 37 -10.70 2.26 12.12
CA ALA A 37 -10.83 0.81 12.21
C ALA A 37 -9.52 0.08 11.84
N VAL A 38 -8.76 0.58 10.85
CA VAL A 38 -7.42 0.07 10.53
C VAL A 38 -6.46 0.23 11.71
N GLU A 39 -6.48 1.37 12.40
CA GLU A 39 -5.65 1.62 13.57
C GLU A 39 -6.01 0.69 14.74
N ASP A 40 -7.30 0.50 14.99
CA ASP A 40 -7.80 -0.39 16.03
C ASP A 40 -7.41 -1.85 15.76
N ILE A 41 -7.50 -2.30 14.50
CA ILE A 41 -7.04 -3.64 14.10
C ILE A 41 -5.52 -3.75 14.33
N HIS A 42 -4.74 -2.76 13.91
CA HIS A 42 -3.29 -2.79 14.10
C HIS A 42 -2.89 -2.85 15.58
N ALA A 43 -3.47 -1.97 16.41
CA ALA A 43 -3.25 -1.97 17.85
C ALA A 43 -3.61 -3.31 18.48
N PHE A 44 -4.77 -3.87 18.08
CA PHE A 44 -5.21 -5.18 18.55
C PHE A 44 -4.28 -6.32 18.14
N THR A 45 -3.85 -6.37 16.87
CA THR A 45 -2.92 -7.41 16.38
C THR A 45 -1.58 -7.36 17.12
N THR A 46 -1.08 -6.17 17.44
CA THR A 46 0.14 -5.97 18.23
C THR A 46 0.00 -6.54 19.65
N ILE A 47 -1.14 -6.33 20.31
CA ILE A 47 -1.42 -6.86 21.66
C ILE A 47 -1.59 -8.38 21.65
N SER A 48 -2.34 -8.91 20.68
CA SER A 48 -2.67 -10.34 20.61
C SER A 48 -1.46 -11.24 20.31
N LYS A 49 -0.37 -10.66 19.76
CA LYS A 49 0.84 -11.36 19.26
C LYS A 49 0.55 -12.52 18.28
N LYS A 50 -0.69 -12.69 17.83
CA LYS A 50 -1.08 -13.71 16.86
C LYS A 50 -1.05 -13.14 15.46
N THR A 51 -0.27 -13.78 14.61
CA THR A 51 -0.26 -13.46 13.18
C THR A 51 -1.55 -14.01 12.56
N PRO A 52 -2.37 -13.18 11.89
CA PRO A 52 -3.57 -13.65 11.20
C PRO A 52 -3.23 -14.68 10.12
N ARG A 53 -4.22 -15.51 9.75
CA ARG A 53 -4.05 -16.45 8.62
C ARG A 53 -3.69 -15.67 7.35
N PRO A 54 -2.82 -16.19 6.47
CA PRO A 54 -2.32 -15.43 5.33
C PRO A 54 -3.42 -14.91 4.37
N GLN A 55 -4.50 -15.67 4.17
CA GLN A 55 -5.67 -15.24 3.39
C GLN A 55 -6.40 -14.04 4.03
N GLN A 56 -6.61 -14.08 5.34
CA GLN A 56 -7.24 -12.99 6.08
C GLN A 56 -6.34 -11.75 6.08
N LEU A 57 -5.03 -11.92 6.22
CA LEU A 57 -4.06 -10.84 6.12
C LEU A 57 -4.03 -10.21 4.72
N ALA A 58 -4.14 -11.01 3.67
CA ALA A 58 -4.26 -10.52 2.29
C ALA A 58 -5.55 -9.71 2.08
N SER A 59 -6.69 -10.20 2.57
CA SER A 59 -7.95 -9.44 2.54
C SER A 59 -7.84 -8.13 3.30
N TYR A 60 -7.20 -8.14 4.47
CA TYR A 60 -6.98 -6.95 5.29
C TYR A 60 -6.11 -5.93 4.55
N TYR A 61 -4.97 -6.33 4.01
CA TYR A 61 -4.11 -5.40 3.27
C TYR A 61 -4.76 -4.85 2.00
N ASN A 62 -5.63 -5.59 1.31
CA ASN A 62 -6.40 -5.04 0.19
C ASN A 62 -7.29 -3.86 0.63
N LYS A 63 -7.93 -3.98 1.80
CA LYS A 63 -8.77 -2.92 2.39
C LYS A 63 -7.92 -1.74 2.85
N VAL A 64 -6.81 -2.00 3.55
CA VAL A 64 -5.86 -0.96 3.99
C VAL A 64 -5.29 -0.18 2.80
N ALA A 65 -4.93 -0.87 1.71
CA ALA A 65 -4.45 -0.21 0.50
C ALA A 65 -5.51 0.73 -0.09
N LEU A 66 -6.79 0.32 -0.10
CA LEU A 66 -7.90 1.18 -0.55
C LEU A 66 -8.08 2.40 0.35
N VAL A 67 -8.05 2.21 1.68
CA VAL A 67 -8.15 3.31 2.65
C VAL A 67 -7.03 4.32 2.44
N PHE A 68 -5.77 3.88 2.29
CA PHE A 68 -4.66 4.80 2.02
C PHE A 68 -4.79 5.55 0.70
N TRP A 69 -5.31 4.89 -0.34
CA TRP A 69 -5.58 5.55 -1.62
C TRP A 69 -6.61 6.67 -1.46
N LYS A 70 -7.74 6.37 -0.84
CA LYS A 70 -8.84 7.33 -0.63
C LYS A 70 -8.45 8.46 0.32
N ALA A 71 -7.54 8.21 1.26
CA ALA A 71 -6.98 9.22 2.15
C ALA A 71 -5.84 10.07 1.54
N GLY A 72 -5.48 9.85 0.26
CA GLY A 72 -4.39 10.58 -0.41
C GLY A 72 -2.98 10.19 0.04
N ASN A 73 -2.84 9.13 0.84
CA ASN A 73 -1.56 8.66 1.37
C ASN A 73 -0.90 7.66 0.39
N TYR A 74 -0.58 8.12 -0.82
CA TYR A 74 -0.19 7.26 -1.95
C TYR A 74 1.07 6.42 -1.71
N VAL A 75 2.03 6.94 -0.95
CA VAL A 75 3.25 6.19 -0.58
C VAL A 75 2.88 4.98 0.29
N PHE A 76 1.97 5.15 1.24
CA PHE A 76 1.50 4.07 2.12
C PHE A 76 0.59 3.08 1.38
N HIS A 77 -0.21 3.56 0.42
CA HIS A 77 -0.91 2.71 -0.53
C HIS A 77 0.07 1.80 -1.30
N ALA A 78 1.06 2.39 -1.97
CA ALA A 78 2.06 1.65 -2.75
C ALA A 78 2.85 0.66 -1.88
N THR A 79 3.18 1.06 -0.64
CA THR A 79 3.84 0.19 0.33
C THR A 79 2.96 -1.02 0.67
N THR A 80 1.69 -0.79 0.93
CA THR A 80 0.73 -1.87 1.25
C THR A 80 0.56 -2.83 0.07
N VAL A 81 0.50 -2.31 -1.17
CA VAL A 81 0.45 -3.12 -2.39
C VAL A 81 1.73 -3.96 -2.56
N LEU A 82 2.90 -3.40 -2.26
CA LEU A 82 4.16 -4.16 -2.29
C LEU A 82 4.18 -5.27 -1.22
N LYS A 83 3.70 -4.99 0.01
CA LYS A 83 3.55 -6.02 1.05
C LYS A 83 2.57 -7.12 0.64
N LEU A 84 1.47 -6.78 -0.04
CA LEU A 84 0.55 -7.76 -0.62
C LEU A 84 1.25 -8.65 -1.64
N TYR A 85 2.04 -8.09 -2.55
CA TYR A 85 2.80 -8.88 -3.52
C TYR A 85 3.75 -9.86 -2.82
N VAL A 86 4.53 -9.40 -1.84
CA VAL A 86 5.45 -10.25 -1.06
C VAL A 86 4.70 -11.37 -0.35
N LEU A 87 3.59 -11.05 0.31
CA LEU A 87 2.74 -12.01 1.01
C LEU A 87 2.23 -13.12 0.07
N HIS A 88 1.77 -12.77 -1.14
CA HIS A 88 1.31 -13.75 -2.12
C HIS A 88 2.46 -14.58 -2.69
N LYS A 89 3.63 -13.95 -2.92
CA LYS A 89 4.83 -14.62 -3.41
C LYS A 89 5.36 -15.66 -2.40
N GLU A 90 5.29 -15.36 -1.11
CA GLU A 90 5.71 -16.28 -0.04
C GLU A 90 4.74 -17.46 0.15
N GLN A 91 3.45 -17.25 -0.12
CA GLN A 91 2.44 -18.30 0.01
C GLN A 91 2.56 -19.43 -1.03
N LYS A 92 3.43 -19.30 -2.06
CA LYS A 92 3.94 -20.20 -3.13
C LYS A 92 3.06 -21.35 -3.68
N LYS A 93 2.26 -22.03 -2.87
CA LYS A 93 1.59 -23.29 -3.18
C LYS A 93 0.51 -23.18 -4.27
N ASN A 94 -0.05 -22.00 -4.56
CA ASN A 94 -1.23 -21.86 -5.46
C ASN A 94 -1.24 -20.61 -6.36
N ILE A 95 -0.15 -19.84 -6.47
CA ILE A 95 -0.18 -18.61 -7.29
C ILE A 95 0.12 -18.92 -8.77
N THR A 96 -0.80 -18.56 -9.65
CA THR A 96 -0.60 -18.69 -11.10
C THR A 96 0.35 -17.61 -11.60
N HIS A 97 1.01 -17.86 -12.73
CA HIS A 97 1.87 -16.85 -13.36
C HIS A 97 1.08 -15.58 -13.70
N ALA A 98 -0.15 -15.73 -14.21
CA ALA A 98 -1.04 -14.61 -14.52
C ALA A 98 -1.34 -13.74 -13.29
N GLU A 99 -1.61 -14.36 -12.14
CA GLU A 99 -1.86 -13.64 -10.90
C GLU A 99 -0.59 -12.94 -10.39
N LEU A 100 0.56 -13.59 -10.48
CA LEU A 100 1.84 -12.98 -10.12
C LEU A 100 2.16 -11.78 -11.01
N SER A 101 1.92 -11.86 -12.31
CA SER A 101 2.08 -10.74 -13.25
C SER A 101 1.13 -9.59 -12.95
N ARG A 102 -0.14 -9.89 -12.61
CA ARG A 102 -1.13 -8.89 -12.20
C ARG A 102 -0.70 -8.16 -10.93
N LEU A 103 -0.27 -8.89 -9.90
CA LEU A 103 0.19 -8.30 -8.64
C LEU A 103 1.47 -7.48 -8.82
N SER A 104 2.43 -7.99 -9.57
CA SER A 104 3.67 -7.27 -9.89
C SER A 104 3.40 -5.98 -10.65
N THR A 105 2.53 -6.04 -11.66
CA THR A 105 2.09 -4.88 -12.43
C THR A 105 1.40 -3.85 -11.54
N LYS A 106 0.49 -4.29 -10.67
CA LYS A 106 -0.19 -3.41 -9.71
C LYS A 106 0.82 -2.72 -8.78
N ALA A 107 1.81 -3.46 -8.27
CA ALA A 107 2.85 -2.90 -7.41
C ALA A 107 3.70 -1.86 -8.12
N LEU A 108 4.15 -2.15 -9.36
CA LEU A 108 4.90 -1.21 -10.17
C LEU A 108 4.12 0.09 -10.41
N LEU A 109 2.87 -0.04 -10.89
CA LEU A 109 2.02 1.11 -11.20
C LEU A 109 1.72 1.94 -9.95
N ALA A 110 1.46 1.31 -8.81
CA ALA A 110 1.23 2.01 -7.55
C ALA A 110 2.45 2.84 -7.13
N ILE A 111 3.66 2.31 -7.31
CA ILE A 111 4.91 3.02 -6.97
C ILE A 111 5.19 4.16 -7.96
N LEU A 112 5.04 3.91 -9.27
CA LEU A 112 5.29 4.93 -10.29
C LEU A 112 4.29 6.08 -10.23
N SER A 113 3.05 5.81 -9.80
CA SER A 113 1.97 6.81 -9.66
C SER A 113 2.05 7.65 -8.39
N ILE A 114 3.03 7.41 -7.50
CA ILE A 114 3.26 8.28 -6.35
C ILE A 114 3.60 9.68 -6.89
N PRO A 115 2.83 10.73 -6.50
CA PRO A 115 3.10 12.09 -6.94
C PRO A 115 4.53 12.51 -6.60
N LEU A 116 5.20 13.14 -7.57
CA LEU A 116 6.50 13.74 -7.32
C LEU A 116 6.31 14.96 -6.38
N PRO A 117 7.29 15.25 -5.50
CA PRO A 117 7.19 16.40 -4.61
C PRO A 117 6.99 17.67 -5.42
N THR A 118 5.84 18.33 -5.23
CA THR A 118 5.63 19.69 -5.74
C THR A 118 6.32 20.68 -4.80
N PRO A 119 6.92 21.76 -5.32
CA PRO A 119 7.39 22.85 -4.47
C PRO A 119 6.23 23.32 -3.58
N ARG A 120 6.43 23.35 -2.26
CA ARG A 120 5.43 23.88 -1.33
C ARG A 120 5.17 25.34 -1.66
N THR A 121 3.90 25.73 -1.69
CA THR A 121 3.55 27.14 -1.80
C THR A 121 3.76 27.82 -0.44
N GLN A 122 3.93 29.15 -0.41
CA GLN A 122 4.07 29.90 0.85
C GLN A 122 2.87 29.68 1.79
N ILE A 123 1.70 29.34 1.25
CA ILE A 123 0.48 29.05 2.01
C ILE A 123 0.61 27.69 2.73
N ASP A 124 1.18 26.68 2.08
CA ASP A 124 1.37 25.34 2.67
C ASP A 124 2.33 25.41 3.87
N GLU A 125 3.35 26.25 3.79
CA GLU A 125 4.35 26.45 4.86
C GLU A 125 3.76 27.10 6.12
N HIS A 126 2.68 27.90 5.97
CA HIS A 126 1.97 28.52 7.10
C HIS A 126 0.83 27.67 7.65
N LEU A 127 0.32 26.68 6.89
CA LEU A 127 -0.82 25.84 7.29
C LEU A 127 -0.39 24.53 7.96
N GLU A 128 0.67 23.88 7.47
CA GLU A 128 1.18 22.62 8.01
C GLU A 128 2.64 22.76 8.41
N THR A 129 2.91 22.66 9.71
CA THR A 129 4.31 22.60 10.17
C THR A 129 4.95 21.28 9.74
N GLU A 130 6.24 21.31 9.45
CA GLU A 130 6.97 20.09 9.06
C GLU A 130 6.89 19.00 10.15
N GLU A 131 6.82 19.42 11.41
CA GLU A 131 6.70 18.55 12.57
C GLU A 131 5.41 17.74 12.56
N THR A 132 4.25 18.39 12.36
CA THR A 132 2.94 17.70 12.31
C THR A 132 2.85 16.72 11.14
N THR A 133 3.42 17.09 9.98
CA THR A 133 3.50 16.19 8.82
C THR A 133 4.35 14.95 9.13
N ASN A 134 5.50 15.15 9.79
CA ASN A 134 6.42 14.08 10.12
C ASN A 134 5.83 13.12 11.18
N GLU A 135 5.18 13.65 12.21
CA GLU A 135 4.46 12.85 13.22
C GLU A 135 3.36 11.99 12.58
N LYS A 136 2.57 12.58 11.69
CA LYS A 136 1.57 11.84 10.90
C LYS A 136 2.24 10.71 10.12
N GLN A 137 3.31 10.98 9.38
CA GLN A 137 4.03 9.95 8.62
C GLN A 137 4.61 8.85 9.51
N LYS A 138 5.15 9.18 10.69
CA LYS A 138 5.64 8.18 11.67
C LYS A 138 4.51 7.29 12.18
N ARG A 139 3.35 7.86 12.50
CA ARG A 139 2.16 7.11 12.90
C ARG A 139 1.73 6.13 11.80
N LEU A 140 1.64 6.59 10.55
CA LEU A 140 1.30 5.74 9.40
C LEU A 140 2.34 4.63 9.13
N THR A 141 3.62 4.94 9.35
CA THR A 141 4.75 3.99 9.24
C THR A 141 4.60 2.86 10.26
N GLY A 142 4.21 3.21 11.50
CA GLY A 142 3.90 2.25 12.55
C GLY A 142 2.76 1.29 12.19
N LEU A 143 1.67 1.79 11.59
CA LEU A 143 0.52 0.96 11.18
C LEU A 143 0.88 -0.16 10.19
N LEU A 144 1.90 0.07 9.37
CA LEU A 144 2.45 -0.92 8.46
C LEU A 144 3.64 -1.68 9.03
N SER A 145 3.95 -1.54 10.33
CA SER A 145 5.10 -2.15 11.00
C SER A 145 6.43 -1.91 10.27
N LEU A 146 6.59 -0.70 9.72
CA LEU A 146 7.81 -0.29 9.03
C LEU A 146 8.75 0.38 10.03
N GLN A 147 10.06 0.26 9.82
CA GLN A 147 11.06 0.92 10.68
C GLN A 147 11.36 2.35 10.24
N GLN A 148 11.18 2.65 8.95
CA GLN A 148 11.52 3.93 8.35
C GLN A 148 10.34 4.42 7.52
N ILE A 149 10.17 5.73 7.46
CA ILE A 149 9.13 6.36 6.63
C ILE A 149 9.41 5.97 5.17
N PRO A 150 8.46 5.31 4.48
CA PRO A 150 8.66 4.93 3.10
C PRO A 150 8.76 6.18 2.22
N THR A 151 9.60 6.11 1.20
CA THR A 151 9.72 7.11 0.14
C THR A 151 9.56 6.42 -1.21
N ARG A 152 9.23 7.19 -2.25
CA ARG A 152 9.18 6.63 -3.62
C ARG A 152 10.49 5.93 -4.00
N ALA A 153 11.63 6.56 -3.67
CA ALA A 153 12.95 6.01 -3.94
C ALA A 153 13.25 4.73 -3.12
N SER A 154 12.84 4.65 -1.85
CA SER A 154 12.99 3.41 -1.08
C SER A 154 12.12 2.28 -1.65
N LEU A 155 10.87 2.59 -2.03
CA LEU A 155 9.96 1.60 -2.60
C LEU A 155 10.41 1.07 -3.95
N ILE A 156 11.01 1.89 -4.82
CA ILE A 156 11.62 1.42 -6.08
C ILE A 156 12.73 0.40 -5.79
N ARG A 157 13.63 0.71 -4.84
CA ARG A 157 14.70 -0.21 -4.43
C ARG A 157 14.13 -1.52 -3.88
N ASP A 158 13.13 -1.43 -3.00
CA ASP A 158 12.49 -2.61 -2.41
C ASP A 158 11.77 -3.46 -3.46
N MET A 159 11.07 -2.83 -4.41
CA MET A 159 10.40 -3.49 -5.53
C MET A 159 11.39 -4.31 -6.38
N ILE A 160 12.55 -3.72 -6.71
CA ILE A 160 13.61 -4.40 -7.47
C ILE A 160 14.16 -5.58 -6.68
N LYS A 161 14.47 -5.39 -5.38
CA LYS A 161 14.95 -6.46 -4.49
C LYS A 161 13.96 -7.62 -4.40
N GLN A 162 12.66 -7.34 -4.42
CA GLN A 162 11.60 -8.34 -4.40
C GLN A 162 11.35 -9.01 -5.77
N GLY A 163 12.09 -8.62 -6.82
CA GLY A 163 12.03 -9.22 -8.14
C GLY A 163 10.70 -8.95 -8.86
N VAL A 164 10.02 -7.84 -8.54
CA VAL A 164 8.73 -7.48 -9.16
C VAL A 164 8.88 -7.36 -10.68
N LEU A 165 9.95 -6.70 -11.16
CA LEU A 165 10.21 -6.46 -12.58
C LEU A 165 10.34 -7.73 -13.43
N ASN A 166 10.53 -8.89 -12.81
CA ASN A 166 10.65 -10.17 -13.52
C ASN A 166 9.30 -10.71 -14.00
N PHE A 167 8.19 -10.22 -13.45
CA PHE A 167 6.85 -10.71 -13.73
C PHE A 167 5.92 -9.63 -14.29
N VAL A 168 6.38 -8.38 -14.37
CA VAL A 168 5.62 -7.27 -14.98
C VAL A 168 5.53 -7.47 -16.50
N TYR A 169 4.42 -7.04 -17.09
CA TYR A 169 4.26 -7.00 -18.55
C TYR A 169 5.36 -6.16 -19.23
N PRO A 170 5.95 -6.62 -20.35
CA PRO A 170 7.08 -5.94 -21.00
C PRO A 170 6.85 -4.45 -21.27
N GLU A 171 5.63 -4.06 -21.66
CA GLU A 171 5.24 -2.69 -21.95
C GLU A 171 5.40 -1.77 -20.73
N LEU A 172 5.08 -2.30 -19.54
CA LEU A 172 5.17 -1.55 -18.29
C LEU A 172 6.58 -1.57 -17.70
N LYS A 173 7.36 -2.62 -17.98
CA LYS A 173 8.79 -2.62 -17.68
C LYS A 173 9.51 -1.52 -18.45
N ASN A 174 9.19 -1.34 -19.74
CA ASN A 174 9.72 -0.24 -20.54
C ASN A 174 9.33 1.12 -19.95
N MET A 175 8.12 1.26 -19.41
CA MET A 175 7.68 2.49 -18.75
C MET A 175 8.54 2.80 -17.51
N TYR A 176 8.87 1.81 -16.70
CA TYR A 176 9.82 1.97 -15.60
C TYR A 176 11.20 2.44 -16.10
N GLU A 177 11.72 1.82 -17.16
CA GLU A 177 13.01 2.19 -17.74
C GLU A 177 13.01 3.64 -18.23
N TRP A 178 11.96 4.08 -18.94
CA TRP A 178 11.88 5.45 -19.46
C TRP A 178 11.67 6.52 -18.41
N LEU A 179 11.03 6.19 -17.28
CA LEU A 179 10.75 7.14 -16.22
C LEU A 179 11.88 7.22 -15.18
N GLU A 180 12.50 6.09 -14.84
CA GLU A 180 13.44 5.99 -13.71
C GLU A 180 14.90 5.76 -14.11
N VAL A 181 15.18 5.23 -15.31
CA VAL A 181 16.53 4.82 -15.71
C VAL A 181 17.06 5.71 -16.84
N GLU A 182 16.31 5.81 -17.94
CA GLU A 182 16.68 6.56 -19.15
C GLU A 182 15.70 7.71 -19.41
N PHE A 183 15.54 8.59 -18.43
CA PHE A 183 14.63 9.72 -18.57
C PHE A 183 15.13 10.69 -19.65
N ASN A 184 14.38 10.78 -20.76
CA ASN A 184 14.64 11.72 -21.84
C ASN A 184 13.32 12.38 -22.29
N PRO A 185 13.07 13.65 -21.93
CA PRO A 185 11.80 14.34 -22.19
C PRO A 185 11.36 14.33 -23.66
N LEU A 186 12.30 14.53 -24.59
CA LEU A 186 12.02 14.60 -26.03
C LEU A 186 11.69 13.24 -26.64
N LYS A 187 12.25 12.15 -26.09
CA LYS A 187 11.95 10.79 -26.51
C LYS A 187 10.67 10.27 -25.84
N LEU A 188 10.40 10.67 -24.60
CA LEU A 188 9.25 10.22 -23.82
C LEU A 188 7.92 10.67 -24.45
N SER A 189 7.83 11.93 -24.90
CA SER A 189 6.61 12.47 -25.55
C SER A 189 6.23 11.68 -26.81
N LYS A 190 7.21 11.21 -27.59
CA LYS A 190 6.99 10.38 -28.79
C LYS A 190 6.61 8.93 -28.47
N LYS A 191 7.01 8.42 -27.30
CA LYS A 191 6.76 7.03 -26.87
C LYS A 191 5.38 6.86 -26.23
N ASN A 192 4.93 7.84 -25.42
CA ASN A 192 3.60 7.80 -24.80
C ASN A 192 2.45 7.99 -25.81
N GLY A 193 2.69 8.71 -26.92
CA GLY A 193 1.68 8.93 -27.97
C GLY A 193 1.38 7.72 -28.86
N ARG A 194 2.27 6.71 -28.91
CA ARG A 194 2.12 5.55 -29.82
C ARG A 194 1.25 4.42 -29.27
N GLN A 195 0.86 4.46 -27.99
CA GLN A 195 -0.07 3.47 -27.42
C GLN A 195 -1.55 3.80 -27.69
N TYR A 196 -1.87 4.98 -28.24
CA TYR A 196 -3.25 5.43 -28.52
C TYR A 196 -3.59 5.54 -30.02
N THR A 197 -2.73 5.07 -30.91
CA THR A 197 -3.08 4.94 -32.34
C THR A 197 -3.56 3.52 -32.59
N ILE A 198 -4.79 3.24 -32.17
CA ILE A 198 -5.58 2.12 -32.67
C ILE A 198 -6.40 2.69 -33.83
N CYS A 199 -6.33 2.02 -34.98
CA CYS A 199 -7.12 2.29 -36.17
C CYS A 199 -8.63 2.38 -35.89
#